data_AF-A0A0R1HFI5-F1
#
_entry.id   AF-A0A0R1HFI5-F1
#
_cell.length_a   1.000
_cell.length_b   1.000
_cell.length_c   1.000
_cell.angle_alpha   90.00
_cell.angle_beta   90.00
_cell.angle_gamma   90.00
#
_symmetry.space_group_name_H-M   'P 1'
#
loop_
_entity.id
_entity.type
_entity.pdbx_description
1 polymer ?
#
loop_
_entity_poly.entity_id
_entity_poly.type
_entity_poly.pdbx_seq_one_letter_code
_entity_poly.pdbx_strand_id
1 'polypeptide(L)'
;MKKWVWGIVVIIIVGMFGGYGLTKHAETGKSYDTAMKDGKAAIKDAEYASAEKYFDIALQKKSNDVTAQAYKTQVTHYRTVLDKVEARQYAKAKDAISVVLADRDASTVIKKRATNLEKELTTVIKKRESFTTSYDTAKDLTAKNSYTASNTELDKILKDSDIDKNYYSDFKKEATDLQKSNDKKLAAIGYPTSSSTSSSSSSLSSSSSSVTSKPNTDSGSSSAELTSEEKDDAAKYSGSNEYTTNSSDYVDASSDKITAARIKEARDAIRSAGVNPRAFSDSDVAKIIKQSIKEKTTVKAIAARDYK
;
A
#
# COMPACT_ATOMS: atom_id res chain seq x y z
N MET A 1 -29.59 -7.54 -11.19
CA MET A 1 -28.56 -8.54 -10.80
C MET A 1 -27.96 -8.12 -9.47
N LYS A 2 -28.03 -8.99 -8.45
CA LYS A 2 -27.78 -8.64 -7.04
C LYS A 2 -26.30 -8.28 -6.86
N LYS A 3 -26.01 -6.98 -6.67
CA LYS A 3 -24.69 -6.48 -6.27
C LYS A 3 -24.43 -6.95 -4.84
N TRP A 4 -23.75 -8.08 -4.68
CA TRP A 4 -23.25 -8.50 -3.38
C TRP A 4 -22.04 -7.63 -3.05
N VAL A 5 -22.32 -6.46 -2.46
CA VAL A 5 -21.33 -5.65 -1.77
C VAL A 5 -21.00 -6.41 -0.49
N TRP A 6 -19.95 -7.23 -0.54
CA TRP A 6 -19.37 -7.72 0.70
C TRP A 6 -18.55 -6.59 1.28
N GLY A 7 -19.13 -5.93 2.29
CA GLY A 7 -18.37 -5.05 3.15
C GLY A 7 -17.37 -5.85 3.99
N ILE A 8 -16.27 -5.16 4.34
CA ILE A 8 -15.44 -5.39 5.54
C ILE A 8 -14.48 -6.59 5.36
N VAL A 9 -13.16 -6.47 5.54
CA VAL A 9 -12.44 -5.89 6.69
C VAL A 9 -11.18 -5.16 6.21
N VAL A 10 -11.19 -3.82 6.18
CA VAL A 10 -9.93 -3.09 6.32
C VAL A 10 -9.59 -3.16 7.80
N ILE A 11 -8.63 -4.03 8.17
CA ILE A 11 -8.02 -3.97 9.50
C ILE A 11 -7.14 -2.73 9.48
N ILE A 12 -7.72 -1.58 9.81
CA ILE A 12 -6.92 -0.45 10.27
C ILE A 12 -6.41 -0.88 11.63
N ILE A 13 -5.12 -1.19 11.71
CA ILE A 13 -4.40 -1.30 12.98
C ILE A 13 -4.32 0.13 13.52
N VAL A 14 -5.40 0.62 14.12
CA VAL A 14 -5.33 1.78 15.00
C VAL A 14 -4.88 1.25 16.35
N GLY A 15 -3.72 1.70 16.80
CA GLY A 15 -3.24 1.44 18.15
C GLY A 15 -4.30 1.84 19.15
N MET A 16 -4.83 0.86 19.90
CA MET A 16 -5.61 1.13 21.09
C MET A 16 -5.00 0.36 22.24
N PHE A 17 -4.02 1.00 22.87
CA PHE A 17 -3.85 0.87 24.30
C PHE A 17 -5.08 1.50 24.98
N GLY A 18 -5.74 0.74 25.85
CA GLY A 18 -6.86 1.17 26.71
C GLY A 18 -8.23 0.87 26.10
N GLY A 19 -9.06 -0.05 26.59
CA GLY A 19 -9.18 -0.67 27.90
C GLY A 19 -10.56 -0.33 28.46
N TYR A 20 -11.48 -1.29 28.56
CA TYR A 20 -12.65 -1.21 29.45
C TYR A 20 -13.15 -2.61 29.79
N GLY A 21 -13.19 -2.92 31.09
CA GLY A 21 -13.81 -4.14 31.62
C GLY A 21 -12.97 -5.01 32.56
N LEU A 22 -11.87 -4.50 33.14
CA LEU A 22 -11.28 -5.16 34.31
C LEU A 22 -12.13 -4.86 35.55
N THR A 23 -13.07 -5.75 35.85
CA THR A 23 -13.50 -5.93 37.23
C THR A 23 -12.28 -6.33 38.05
N LYS A 24 -11.88 -5.43 38.95
CA LYS A 24 -10.82 -5.69 39.94
C LYS A 24 -11.20 -6.91 40.77
N HIS A 25 -10.40 -7.98 40.67
CA HIS A 25 -10.10 -8.84 41.81
C HIS A 25 -8.75 -9.52 41.61
N ALA A 26 -7.84 -9.19 42.54
CA ALA A 26 -6.67 -9.93 43.01
C ALA A 26 -5.57 -10.33 42.01
N GLU A 27 -4.37 -9.84 42.33
CA GLU A 27 -3.08 -10.39 41.94
C GLU A 27 -3.00 -11.89 42.27
N THR A 28 -3.29 -12.73 41.28
CA THR A 28 -2.95 -14.16 41.32
C THR A 28 -2.59 -14.55 39.90
N GLY A 29 -1.38 -15.05 39.65
CA GLY A 29 -0.90 -15.38 38.31
C GLY A 29 -1.97 -16.16 37.52
N LYS A 30 -2.35 -15.67 36.33
CA LYS A 30 -3.48 -16.21 35.56
C LYS A 30 -3.41 -17.73 35.50
N SER A 31 -4.51 -18.39 35.88
CA SER A 31 -4.65 -19.84 35.73
C SER A 31 -4.63 -20.21 34.24
N TYR A 32 -4.32 -21.47 33.93
CA TYR A 32 -4.36 -21.99 32.57
C TYR A 32 -5.72 -21.71 31.88
N ASP A 33 -6.84 -21.97 32.57
CA ASP A 33 -8.18 -21.81 31.98
C ASP A 33 -8.52 -20.36 31.66
N THR A 34 -8.15 -19.42 32.56
CA THR A 34 -8.31 -17.99 32.32
C THR A 34 -7.46 -17.54 31.13
N ALA A 35 -6.19 -17.96 31.08
CA ALA A 35 -5.31 -17.62 29.96
C ALA A 35 -5.84 -18.17 28.62
N MET A 36 -6.34 -19.40 28.59
CA MET A 36 -6.96 -19.97 27.39
C MET A 36 -8.23 -19.25 26.98
N LYS A 37 -9.08 -18.86 27.95
CA LYS A 37 -10.30 -18.07 27.69
C LYS A 37 -9.96 -16.70 27.10
N ASP A 38 -9.02 -15.99 27.72
CA ASP A 38 -8.58 -14.66 27.30
C ASP A 38 -7.92 -14.71 25.92
N GLY A 39 -7.09 -15.72 25.63
CA GLY A 39 -6.49 -15.91 24.31
C GLY A 39 -7.53 -16.12 23.21
N LYS A 40 -8.57 -16.92 23.49
CA LYS A 40 -9.68 -17.13 22.56
C LYS A 40 -10.55 -15.87 22.38
N ALA A 41 -10.73 -15.07 23.43
CA ALA A 41 -11.42 -13.78 23.35
C ALA A 41 -10.62 -12.80 22.47
N ALA A 42 -9.31 -12.65 22.73
CA ALA A 42 -8.42 -11.82 21.93
C ALA A 42 -8.41 -12.21 20.44
N ILE A 43 -8.49 -13.52 20.10
CA ILE A 43 -8.69 -13.94 18.71
C ILE A 43 -9.99 -13.37 18.13
N LYS A 44 -11.12 -13.47 18.84
CA LYS A 44 -12.40 -12.94 18.38
C LYS A 44 -12.34 -11.43 18.19
N ASP A 45 -11.62 -10.74 19.05
CA ASP A 45 -11.46 -9.29 19.02
C ASP A 45 -10.36 -8.83 18.03
N ALA A 46 -9.73 -9.78 17.32
CA ALA A 46 -8.62 -9.55 16.38
C ALA A 46 -7.34 -8.97 17.02
N GLU A 47 -7.19 -9.11 18.33
CA GLU A 47 -6.00 -8.74 19.08
C GLU A 47 -4.96 -9.86 19.09
N TYR A 48 -4.38 -10.16 17.92
CA TYR A 48 -3.52 -11.33 17.77
C TYR A 48 -2.25 -11.30 18.62
N ALA A 49 -1.68 -10.12 18.90
CA ALA A 49 -0.53 -10.00 19.81
C ALA A 49 -0.92 -10.35 21.26
N SER A 50 -2.09 -9.90 21.71
CA SER A 50 -2.64 -10.24 23.03
C SER A 50 -2.94 -11.74 23.12
N ALA A 51 -3.53 -12.31 22.07
CA ALA A 51 -3.84 -13.73 22.00
C ALA A 51 -2.60 -14.61 22.17
N GLU A 52 -1.51 -14.31 21.45
CA GLU A 52 -0.24 -15.01 21.56
C GLU A 52 0.32 -14.98 22.99
N LYS A 53 0.33 -13.79 23.62
CA LYS A 53 0.76 -13.64 25.02
C LYS A 53 -0.09 -14.46 25.99
N TYR A 54 -1.41 -14.53 25.79
CA TYR A 54 -2.26 -15.34 26.65
C TYR A 54 -2.02 -16.84 26.46
N PHE A 55 -1.78 -17.31 25.24
CA PHE A 55 -1.40 -18.71 25.02
C PHE A 55 -0.01 -19.03 25.57
N ASP A 56 0.94 -18.08 25.54
CA ASP A 56 2.22 -18.22 26.25
C ASP A 56 2.04 -18.39 27.75
N ILE A 57 1.17 -17.59 28.39
CA ILE A 57 0.85 -17.74 29.81
C ILE A 57 0.22 -19.11 30.08
N ALA A 58 -0.69 -19.58 29.22
CA ALA A 58 -1.27 -20.92 29.35
C ALA A 58 -0.19 -22.01 29.28
N LEU A 59 0.74 -21.90 28.34
CA LEU A 59 1.86 -22.85 28.17
C LEU A 59 2.89 -22.76 29.30
N GLN A 60 3.08 -21.62 29.94
CA GLN A 60 3.88 -21.54 31.17
C GLN A 60 3.26 -22.33 32.32
N LYS A 61 1.93 -22.49 32.35
CA LYS A 61 1.21 -23.29 33.35
C LYS A 61 1.09 -24.76 32.96
N LYS A 62 0.98 -25.06 31.66
CA LYS A 62 0.91 -26.41 31.09
C LYS A 62 1.72 -26.49 29.80
N SER A 63 3.02 -26.73 29.91
CA SER A 63 3.97 -26.65 28.79
C SER A 63 3.66 -27.59 27.62
N ASN A 64 3.07 -28.75 27.92
CA ASN A 64 2.81 -29.81 26.95
C ASN A 64 1.34 -29.84 26.48
N ASP A 65 0.58 -28.77 26.72
CA ASP A 65 -0.81 -28.70 26.30
C ASP A 65 -0.93 -28.49 24.78
N VAL A 66 -1.36 -29.54 24.07
CA VAL A 66 -1.45 -29.56 22.61
C VAL A 66 -2.38 -28.47 22.07
N THR A 67 -3.48 -28.17 22.78
CA THR A 67 -4.45 -27.16 22.34
C THR A 67 -3.85 -25.75 22.43
N ALA A 68 -3.23 -25.39 23.57
CA ALA A 68 -2.59 -24.11 23.74
C ALA A 68 -1.46 -23.90 22.72
N GLN A 69 -0.66 -24.94 22.43
CA GLN A 69 0.36 -24.90 21.39
C GLN A 69 -0.25 -24.66 20.00
N ALA A 70 -1.29 -25.40 19.63
CA ALA A 70 -1.96 -25.25 18.34
C ALA A 70 -2.54 -23.83 18.14
N TYR A 71 -3.17 -23.27 19.17
CA TYR A 71 -3.69 -21.90 19.13
C TYR A 71 -2.59 -20.85 19.02
N LYS A 72 -1.51 -20.98 19.81
CA LYS A 72 -0.36 -20.09 19.72
C LYS A 72 0.25 -20.10 18.31
N THR A 73 0.59 -21.29 17.81
CA THR A 73 1.18 -21.47 16.49
C THR A 73 0.34 -20.84 15.39
N GLN A 74 -0.98 -21.10 15.40
CA GLN A 74 -1.87 -20.54 14.39
C GLN A 74 -1.97 -19.02 14.46
N VAL A 75 -1.99 -18.44 15.67
CA VAL A 75 -1.96 -16.97 15.84
C VAL A 75 -0.66 -16.40 15.27
N THR A 76 0.50 -17.00 15.56
CA THR A 76 1.80 -16.55 15.04
C THR A 76 1.86 -16.63 13.51
N HIS A 77 1.39 -17.74 12.91
CA HIS A 77 1.29 -17.87 11.45
C HIS A 77 0.35 -16.82 10.85
N TYR A 78 -0.80 -16.56 11.48
CA TYR A 78 -1.74 -15.59 10.97
C TYR A 78 -1.22 -14.14 11.09
N ARG A 79 -0.50 -13.80 12.16
CA ARG A 79 0.22 -12.53 12.28
C ARG A 79 1.22 -12.34 11.13
N THR A 80 1.97 -13.39 10.79
CA THR A 80 2.90 -13.37 9.65
C THR A 80 2.20 -13.10 8.32
N VAL A 81 0.97 -13.59 8.12
CA VAL A 81 0.15 -13.22 6.96
C VAL A 81 -0.17 -11.73 6.97
N LEU A 82 -0.63 -11.20 8.10
CA LEU A 82 -1.00 -9.79 8.23
C LEU A 82 0.19 -8.85 7.98
N ASP A 83 1.36 -9.17 8.53
CA ASP A 83 2.60 -8.40 8.30
C ASP A 83 2.97 -8.37 6.81
N LYS A 84 2.75 -9.47 6.08
CA LYS A 84 2.98 -9.51 4.63
C LYS A 84 1.94 -8.70 3.85
N VAL A 85 0.69 -8.66 4.31
CA VAL A 85 -0.35 -7.80 3.69
C VAL A 85 0.00 -6.33 3.89
N GLU A 86 0.41 -5.95 5.10
CA GLU A 86 0.85 -4.59 5.43
C GLU A 86 2.08 -4.18 4.59
N ALA A 87 3.04 -5.09 4.44
CA ALA A 87 4.19 -4.92 3.55
C ALA A 87 3.85 -5.02 2.05
N ARG A 88 2.55 -5.12 1.68
CA ARG A 88 2.03 -5.28 0.31
C ARG A 88 2.58 -6.48 -0.46
N GLN A 89 3.11 -7.47 0.25
CA GLN A 89 3.62 -8.73 -0.30
C GLN A 89 2.48 -9.73 -0.51
N TYR A 90 1.45 -9.35 -1.28
CA TYR A 90 0.17 -10.07 -1.34
C TYR A 90 0.30 -11.53 -1.81
N ALA A 91 1.19 -11.82 -2.78
CA ALA A 91 1.46 -13.19 -3.20
C ALA A 91 2.04 -14.04 -2.05
N LYS A 92 3.06 -13.52 -1.37
CA LYS A 92 3.67 -14.19 -0.20
C LYS A 92 2.68 -14.31 0.97
N ALA A 93 1.80 -13.33 1.16
CA ALA A 93 0.74 -13.38 2.16
C ALA A 93 -0.24 -14.52 1.85
N LYS A 94 -0.64 -14.67 0.57
CA LYS A 94 -1.49 -15.77 0.12
C LYS A 94 -0.82 -17.13 0.33
N ASP A 95 0.47 -17.28 0.02
CA ASP A 95 1.21 -18.52 0.27
C ASP A 95 1.22 -18.85 1.78
N ALA A 96 1.48 -17.86 2.63
CA ALA A 96 1.49 -18.01 4.09
C ALA A 96 0.10 -18.37 4.67
N ILE A 97 -1.00 -18.00 4.02
CA ILE A 97 -2.35 -18.43 4.45
C ILE A 97 -2.49 -19.96 4.41
N SER A 98 -1.85 -20.62 3.45
CA SER A 98 -1.92 -22.09 3.33
C SER A 98 -1.37 -22.78 4.59
N VAL A 99 -0.36 -22.18 5.23
CA VAL A 99 0.21 -22.65 6.50
C VAL A 99 -0.82 -22.53 7.64
N VAL A 100 -1.50 -21.38 7.75
CA VAL A 100 -2.54 -21.12 8.76
C VAL A 100 -3.72 -22.10 8.64
N LEU A 101 -4.10 -22.46 7.42
CA LEU A 101 -5.21 -23.37 7.16
C LEU A 101 -4.86 -24.84 7.49
N ALA A 102 -3.57 -25.20 7.34
CA ALA A 102 -3.05 -26.52 7.68
C ALA A 102 -2.95 -26.80 9.19
N ASP A 103 -2.91 -25.75 10.03
CA ASP A 103 -2.86 -25.90 11.50
C ASP A 103 -4.05 -26.71 12.03
N ARG A 104 -3.79 -27.89 12.59
CA ARG A 104 -4.83 -28.80 13.14
C ARG A 104 -5.22 -28.39 14.56
N ASP A 105 -6.43 -28.72 14.97
CA ASP A 105 -6.95 -28.52 16.34
C ASP A 105 -6.87 -27.07 16.87
N ALA A 106 -6.88 -26.09 15.95
CA ALA A 106 -6.74 -24.66 16.24
C ALA A 106 -8.06 -23.88 16.07
N SER A 107 -7.99 -22.55 16.11
CA SER A 107 -9.16 -21.66 16.06
C SER A 107 -9.88 -21.70 14.70
N THR A 108 -11.15 -22.05 14.71
CA THR A 108 -12.04 -21.97 13.54
C THR A 108 -12.28 -20.53 13.08
N VAL A 109 -12.20 -19.57 14.01
CA VAL A 109 -12.32 -18.14 13.70
C VAL A 109 -11.17 -17.67 12.82
N ILE A 110 -9.93 -18.06 13.16
CA ILE A 110 -8.76 -17.71 12.35
C ILE A 110 -8.84 -18.39 10.99
N LYS A 111 -9.20 -19.68 10.93
CA LYS A 111 -9.37 -20.37 9.64
C LYS A 111 -10.37 -19.66 8.73
N LYS A 112 -11.54 -19.29 9.27
CA LYS A 112 -12.57 -18.54 8.51
C LYS A 112 -12.03 -17.20 8.01
N ARG A 113 -11.32 -16.45 8.85
CA ARG A 113 -10.72 -15.16 8.46
C ARG A 113 -9.62 -15.34 7.41
N ALA A 114 -8.76 -16.35 7.54
CA ALA A 114 -7.71 -16.66 6.59
C ALA A 114 -8.28 -17.06 5.22
N THR A 115 -9.31 -17.90 5.16
CA THR A 115 -10.01 -18.25 3.90
C THR A 115 -10.64 -17.02 3.24
N ASN A 116 -11.23 -16.10 4.02
CA ASN A 116 -11.79 -14.87 3.45
C ASN A 116 -10.69 -13.95 2.89
N LEU A 117 -9.61 -13.79 3.64
CA LEU A 117 -8.45 -13.01 3.21
C LEU A 117 -7.81 -13.61 1.97
N GLU A 118 -7.76 -14.93 1.82
CA GLU A 118 -7.24 -15.60 0.61
C GLU A 118 -8.01 -15.20 -0.65
N LYS A 119 -9.35 -15.16 -0.56
CA LYS A 119 -10.23 -14.75 -1.67
C LYS A 119 -10.01 -13.28 -2.03
N GLU A 120 -9.89 -12.45 -1.01
CA GLU A 120 -9.60 -11.02 -1.16
C GLU A 120 -8.24 -10.81 -1.84
N LEU A 121 -7.17 -11.42 -1.31
CA LEU A 121 -5.82 -11.32 -1.88
C LEU A 121 -5.75 -11.84 -3.31
N THR A 122 -6.48 -12.91 -3.64
CA THR A 122 -6.58 -13.40 -5.03
C THR A 122 -7.16 -12.33 -5.97
N THR A 123 -8.13 -11.55 -5.50
CA THR A 123 -8.73 -10.45 -6.26
C THR A 123 -7.77 -9.26 -6.36
N VAL A 124 -7.10 -8.92 -5.25
CA VAL A 124 -6.10 -7.85 -5.18
C VAL A 124 -4.95 -8.12 -6.14
N ILE A 125 -4.37 -9.32 -6.13
CA ILE A 125 -3.25 -9.71 -7.01
C ILE A 125 -3.63 -9.51 -8.49
N LYS A 126 -4.76 -10.08 -8.93
CA LYS A 126 -5.23 -9.96 -10.33
C LYS A 126 -5.45 -8.52 -10.76
N LYS A 127 -6.08 -7.70 -9.90
CA LYS A 127 -6.29 -6.27 -10.21
C LYS A 127 -4.97 -5.52 -10.30
N ARG A 128 -4.04 -5.77 -9.38
CA ARG A 128 -2.70 -5.14 -9.42
C ARG A 128 -1.92 -5.53 -10.68
N GLU A 129 -2.03 -6.76 -11.16
CA GLU A 129 -1.46 -7.18 -12.45
C GLU A 129 -2.06 -6.39 -13.62
N SER A 130 -3.39 -6.23 -13.65
CA SER A 130 -4.07 -5.42 -14.65
C SER A 130 -3.63 -3.95 -14.60
N PHE A 131 -3.58 -3.34 -13.41
CA PHE A 131 -3.13 -1.95 -13.25
C PHE A 131 -1.67 -1.77 -13.62
N THR A 132 -0.80 -2.74 -13.29
CA THR A 132 0.61 -2.73 -13.73
C THR A 132 0.70 -2.68 -15.25
N THR A 133 -0.08 -3.53 -15.93
CA THR A 133 -0.07 -3.62 -17.39
C THR A 133 -0.52 -2.31 -18.05
N SER A 134 -1.65 -1.75 -17.59
CA SER A 134 -2.13 -0.44 -18.09
C SER A 134 -1.14 0.68 -17.82
N TYR A 135 -0.54 0.71 -16.62
CA TYR A 135 0.39 1.76 -16.25
C TYR A 135 1.71 1.70 -17.03
N ASP A 136 2.27 0.51 -17.23
CA ASP A 136 3.49 0.36 -18.03
C ASP A 136 3.24 0.67 -19.52
N THR A 137 2.07 0.31 -20.04
CA THR A 137 1.63 0.71 -21.39
C THR A 137 1.50 2.23 -21.50
N ALA A 138 0.88 2.89 -20.51
CA ALA A 138 0.78 4.34 -20.44
C ALA A 138 2.16 5.02 -20.44
N LYS A 139 3.11 4.50 -19.66
CA LYS A 139 4.48 5.02 -19.63
C LYS A 139 5.19 4.89 -20.97
N ASP A 140 5.06 3.75 -21.65
CA ASP A 140 5.64 3.56 -22.99
C ASP A 140 5.01 4.53 -24.02
N LEU A 141 3.68 4.70 -23.99
CA LEU A 141 2.97 5.68 -24.82
C LEU A 141 3.43 7.11 -24.53
N THR A 142 3.60 7.46 -23.25
CA THR A 142 4.13 8.77 -22.83
C THR A 142 5.54 8.99 -23.36
N ALA A 143 6.42 7.99 -23.28
CA ALA A 143 7.78 8.06 -23.81
C ALA A 143 7.80 8.25 -25.35
N LYS A 144 6.76 7.80 -26.04
CA LYS A 144 6.53 7.99 -27.48
C LYS A 144 5.75 9.27 -27.80
N ASN A 145 5.53 10.16 -26.83
CA ASN A 145 4.72 11.39 -26.93
C ASN A 145 3.24 11.16 -27.28
N SER A 146 2.74 9.93 -27.13
CA SER A 146 1.33 9.58 -27.35
C SER A 146 0.52 9.81 -26.08
N TYR A 147 0.41 11.07 -25.66
CA TYR A 147 -0.15 11.45 -24.35
C TYR A 147 -1.66 11.13 -24.22
N THR A 148 -2.45 11.33 -25.28
CA THR A 148 -3.89 10.99 -25.26
C THR A 148 -4.11 9.49 -25.11
N ALA A 149 -3.35 8.66 -25.85
CA ALA A 149 -3.43 7.22 -25.72
C ALA A 149 -2.94 6.75 -24.34
N SER A 150 -1.87 7.38 -23.82
CA SER A 150 -1.42 7.12 -22.45
C SER A 150 -2.52 7.43 -21.44
N ASN A 151 -3.22 8.55 -21.56
CA ASN A 151 -4.31 8.91 -20.65
C ASN A 151 -5.49 7.94 -20.73
N THR A 152 -5.79 7.39 -21.91
CA THR A 152 -6.77 6.30 -22.06
C THR A 152 -6.37 5.05 -21.28
N GLU A 153 -5.09 4.70 -21.25
CA GLU A 153 -4.60 3.58 -20.42
C GLU A 153 -4.65 3.91 -18.92
N LEU A 154 -4.31 5.13 -18.52
CA LEU A 154 -4.41 5.58 -17.12
C LEU A 154 -5.84 5.60 -16.61
N ASP A 155 -6.80 5.93 -17.47
CA ASP A 155 -8.23 5.90 -17.16
C ASP A 155 -8.72 4.50 -16.77
N LYS A 156 -8.12 3.42 -17.32
CA LYS A 156 -8.45 2.04 -16.92
C LYS A 156 -8.11 1.76 -15.45
N ILE A 157 -7.17 2.50 -14.90
CA ILE A 157 -6.77 2.44 -13.48
C ILE A 157 -7.65 3.38 -12.67
N LEU A 158 -7.69 4.66 -13.07
CA LEU A 158 -8.30 5.74 -12.29
C LEU A 158 -9.83 5.70 -12.25
N LYS A 159 -10.48 5.02 -13.21
CA LYS A 159 -11.93 4.83 -13.25
C LYS A 159 -12.38 3.48 -12.69
N ASP A 160 -11.45 2.61 -12.26
CA ASP A 160 -11.82 1.35 -11.60
C ASP A 160 -12.49 1.65 -10.25
N SER A 161 -13.62 1.01 -9.97
CA SER A 161 -14.42 1.28 -8.78
C SER A 161 -13.72 0.97 -7.46
N ASP A 162 -12.66 0.17 -7.48
CA ASP A 162 -11.89 -0.21 -6.30
C ASP A 162 -10.61 0.61 -6.13
N ILE A 163 -10.28 1.54 -7.04
CA ILE A 163 -9.00 2.26 -7.03
C ILE A 163 -8.74 3.05 -5.73
N ASP A 164 -9.81 3.42 -5.02
CA ASP A 164 -9.74 4.12 -3.74
C ASP A 164 -9.41 3.21 -2.56
N LYS A 165 -9.44 1.89 -2.73
CA LYS A 165 -9.05 0.95 -1.66
C LYS A 165 -7.55 1.08 -1.38
N ASN A 166 -7.19 0.95 -0.11
CA ASN A 166 -5.81 1.13 0.35
C ASN A 166 -4.79 0.24 -0.41
N TYR A 167 -5.22 -0.96 -0.83
CA TYR A 167 -4.45 -1.89 -1.66
C TYR A 167 -3.90 -1.29 -2.96
N TYR A 168 -4.53 -0.25 -3.51
CA TYR A 168 -4.19 0.33 -4.81
C TYR A 168 -3.79 1.81 -4.72
N SER A 169 -3.57 2.33 -3.50
CA SER A 169 -3.17 3.73 -3.25
C SER A 169 -1.93 4.16 -4.04
N ASP A 170 -0.98 3.24 -4.25
CA ASP A 170 0.20 3.44 -5.08
C ASP A 170 -0.18 3.65 -6.56
N PHE A 171 -1.01 2.77 -7.13
CA PHE A 171 -1.50 2.93 -8.51
C PHE A 171 -2.31 4.20 -8.69
N LYS A 172 -3.19 4.54 -7.74
CA LYS A 172 -3.97 5.79 -7.80
C LYS A 172 -3.06 6.99 -7.90
N LYS A 173 -2.05 7.07 -7.03
CA LYS A 173 -1.08 8.16 -7.00
C LYS A 173 -0.27 8.22 -8.30
N GLU A 174 0.36 7.11 -8.66
CA GLU A 174 1.24 7.03 -9.83
C GLU A 174 0.49 7.35 -11.14
N ALA A 175 -0.71 6.81 -11.32
CA ALA A 175 -1.52 7.07 -12.51
C ALA A 175 -2.00 8.52 -12.57
N THR A 176 -2.42 9.10 -11.44
CA THR A 176 -2.83 10.52 -11.36
C THR A 176 -1.66 11.44 -11.71
N ASP A 177 -0.47 11.17 -11.17
CA ASP A 177 0.73 11.98 -11.40
C ASP A 177 1.13 11.95 -12.89
N LEU A 178 1.11 10.77 -13.52
CA LEU A 178 1.42 10.63 -14.95
C LEU A 178 0.36 11.30 -15.84
N GLN A 179 -0.93 11.16 -15.49
CA GLN A 179 -2.02 11.79 -16.23
C GLN A 179 -1.89 13.31 -16.19
N LYS A 180 -1.59 13.90 -15.02
CA LYS A 180 -1.32 15.34 -14.88
C LYS A 180 -0.13 15.79 -15.72
N SER A 181 0.95 15.00 -15.76
CA SER A 181 2.12 15.30 -16.60
C SER A 181 1.77 15.31 -18.09
N ASN A 182 1.01 14.31 -18.54
CA ASN A 182 0.53 14.21 -19.91
C ASN A 182 -0.41 15.36 -20.27
N ASP A 183 -1.33 15.70 -19.39
CA ASP A 183 -2.25 16.82 -19.58
C ASP A 183 -1.49 18.14 -19.74
N LYS A 184 -0.44 18.36 -18.94
CA LYS A 184 0.43 19.54 -19.09
C LYS A 184 1.11 19.58 -20.46
N LYS A 185 1.53 18.43 -21.00
CA LYS A 185 2.14 18.33 -22.34
C LYS A 185 1.12 18.59 -23.44
N LEU A 186 -0.09 18.06 -23.30
CA LEU A 186 -1.21 18.28 -24.22
C LEU A 186 -1.65 19.76 -24.24
N ALA A 187 -1.78 20.38 -23.07
CA ALA A 187 -2.11 21.80 -22.97
C ALA A 187 -1.05 22.70 -23.63
N ALA A 188 0.23 22.36 -23.47
CA ALA A 188 1.33 23.11 -24.09
C ALA A 188 1.31 23.08 -25.64
N ILE A 189 0.67 22.07 -26.24
CA ILE A 189 0.50 21.96 -27.71
C ILE A 189 -0.91 22.39 -28.18
N GLY A 190 -1.68 23.05 -27.32
CA GLY A 190 -3.02 23.56 -27.65
C GLY A 190 -4.10 22.48 -27.72
N TYR A 191 -3.84 21.27 -27.22
CA TYR A 191 -4.84 20.20 -27.18
C TYR A 191 -5.76 20.38 -25.96
N PRO A 192 -7.09 20.36 -26.12
CA PRO A 192 -8.02 20.49 -25.01
C PRO A 192 -7.93 19.24 -24.12
N THR A 193 -7.58 19.44 -22.84
CA THR A 193 -7.62 18.38 -21.82
C THR A 193 -8.84 18.56 -20.94
N SER A 194 -9.39 17.49 -20.36
CA SER A 194 -10.53 17.58 -19.43
C SER A 194 -10.22 18.39 -18.15
N SER A 195 -8.93 18.61 -17.86
CA SER A 195 -8.41 19.49 -16.81
C SER A 195 -8.28 20.96 -17.23
N SER A 196 -8.47 21.26 -18.52
CA SER A 196 -8.40 22.61 -19.11
C SER A 196 -9.79 23.22 -19.22
N THR A 197 -10.39 23.61 -18.10
CA THR A 197 -11.34 24.72 -18.14
C THR A 197 -10.76 25.84 -17.29
N SER A 198 -10.51 26.98 -17.95
CA SER A 198 -10.02 28.26 -17.42
C SER A 198 -8.50 28.41 -17.16
N SER A 199 -7.75 28.72 -18.22
CA SER A 199 -6.73 29.79 -18.20
C SER A 199 -6.06 29.95 -19.57
N SER A 200 -6.80 30.52 -20.52
CA SER A 200 -6.19 31.20 -21.67
C SER A 200 -7.03 32.41 -22.05
N SER A 201 -6.86 33.49 -21.26
CA SER A 201 -7.12 34.84 -21.74
C SER A 201 -6.02 35.22 -22.74
N SER A 202 -6.15 34.78 -23.98
CA SER A 202 -5.48 35.41 -25.12
C SER A 202 -6.52 36.22 -25.88
N SER A 203 -6.53 37.53 -25.57
CA SER A 203 -7.13 38.56 -26.40
C SER A 203 -6.64 38.45 -27.84
N LEU A 204 -7.55 38.40 -28.81
CA LEU A 204 -7.47 39.05 -30.13
C LEU A 204 -8.80 38.84 -30.88
N SER A 205 -9.49 39.95 -31.18
CA SER A 205 -10.68 40.13 -32.05
C SER A 205 -10.49 39.46 -33.42
N SER A 206 -11.49 39.06 -34.22
CA SER A 206 -12.81 39.57 -34.62
C SER A 206 -13.46 38.41 -35.44
N SER A 207 -14.77 38.18 -35.60
CA SER A 207 -15.92 39.01 -35.97
C SER A 207 -17.16 38.10 -36.05
N SER A 208 -18.35 38.65 -35.74
CA SER A 208 -19.72 38.27 -36.21
C SER A 208 -20.12 36.79 -36.26
N SER A 209 -21.23 36.31 -35.69
CA SER A 209 -22.58 36.87 -35.67
C SER A 209 -23.49 36.08 -34.72
N SER A 210 -24.48 36.80 -34.19
CA SER A 210 -25.69 36.40 -33.44
C SER A 210 -26.21 34.97 -33.63
N VAL A 211 -26.61 34.31 -32.53
CA VAL A 211 -28.03 34.01 -32.23
C VAL A 211 -28.25 33.93 -30.71
N THR A 212 -29.27 34.64 -30.26
CA THR A 212 -29.86 34.73 -28.93
C THR A 212 -30.41 33.39 -28.42
N SER A 213 -30.17 33.04 -27.15
CA SER A 213 -31.13 32.38 -26.24
C SER A 213 -30.58 32.33 -24.81
N LYS A 214 -31.34 32.87 -23.86
CA LYS A 214 -31.21 32.81 -22.38
C LYS A 214 -32.65 32.63 -21.85
N PRO A 215 -32.93 32.30 -20.56
CA PRO A 215 -32.14 31.70 -19.47
C PRO A 215 -32.88 30.51 -18.78
N ASN A 216 -32.21 29.88 -17.80
CA ASN A 216 -32.68 29.36 -16.49
C ASN A 216 -31.93 28.05 -16.15
N THR A 217 -31.50 27.69 -14.94
CA THR A 217 -31.56 28.17 -13.53
C THR A 217 -30.61 27.18 -12.81
N ASP A 218 -29.63 27.55 -11.97
CA ASP A 218 -29.70 27.89 -10.54
C ASP A 218 -28.70 26.99 -9.76
N SER A 219 -28.28 27.50 -8.60
CA SER A 219 -27.63 26.83 -7.46
C SER A 219 -26.11 26.67 -7.50
N GLY A 220 -25.47 27.60 -6.76
CA GLY A 220 -24.04 27.61 -6.47
C GLY A 220 -23.62 26.63 -5.37
N SER A 221 -22.32 26.42 -5.30
CA SER A 221 -21.64 25.95 -4.09
C SER A 221 -20.22 26.48 -4.12
N SER A 222 -19.98 27.49 -3.29
CA SER A 222 -18.68 28.09 -3.04
C SER A 222 -17.77 27.06 -2.39
N SER A 223 -16.62 26.76 -3.00
CA SER A 223 -15.49 26.12 -2.30
C SER A 223 -14.36 27.13 -2.26
N ALA A 224 -14.03 27.56 -1.04
CA ALA A 224 -13.01 28.54 -0.76
C ALA A 224 -11.66 28.08 -1.31
N GLU A 225 -11.04 28.91 -2.15
CA GLU A 225 -9.65 28.73 -2.55
C GLU A 225 -8.72 29.26 -1.46
N LEU A 226 -7.60 28.55 -1.27
CA LEU A 226 -6.55 28.94 -0.34
C LEU A 226 -5.94 30.28 -0.76
N THR A 227 -5.78 31.14 0.23
CA THR A 227 -5.20 32.48 0.14
C THR A 227 -3.73 32.42 -0.27
N SER A 228 -3.21 33.56 -0.71
CA SER A 228 -1.82 33.65 -1.18
C SER A 228 -0.83 33.34 -0.05
N GLU A 229 -1.20 33.60 1.20
CA GLU A 229 -0.41 33.21 2.37
C GLU A 229 -0.37 31.68 2.57
N GLU A 230 -1.49 30.97 2.38
CA GLU A 230 -1.56 29.50 2.50
C GLU A 230 -0.77 28.77 1.39
N LYS A 231 -0.59 29.40 0.23
CA LYS A 231 0.26 28.90 -0.86
C LYS A 231 1.75 29.05 -0.54
N ASP A 232 2.14 30.12 0.14
CA ASP A 232 3.52 30.34 0.57
C ASP A 232 3.91 29.44 1.75
N ASP A 233 2.98 29.16 2.67
CA ASP A 233 3.19 28.18 3.74
C ASP A 233 3.27 26.73 3.21
N ALA A 234 2.49 26.40 2.17
CA ALA A 234 2.61 25.12 1.46
C ALA A 234 3.94 24.99 0.71
N ALA A 235 4.48 26.09 0.17
CA ALA A 235 5.78 26.12 -0.49
C ALA A 235 6.96 26.03 0.49
N LYS A 236 6.77 26.45 1.76
CA LYS A 236 7.75 26.33 2.85
C LYS A 236 7.65 25.03 3.63
N TYR A 237 6.66 24.17 3.35
CA TYR A 237 6.50 22.87 3.99
C TYR A 237 7.64 21.91 3.58
N SER A 238 8.65 21.80 4.44
CA SER A 238 9.74 20.80 4.36
C SER A 238 9.40 19.50 5.12
N GLY A 239 8.13 19.14 5.21
CA GLY A 239 7.72 17.91 5.89
C GLY A 239 7.91 16.68 4.99
N SER A 240 8.69 15.72 5.47
CA SER A 240 8.84 14.39 4.86
C SER A 240 7.48 13.71 4.72
N ASN A 241 7.14 13.27 3.51
CA ASN A 241 6.03 12.34 3.30
C ASN A 241 6.36 10.98 3.93
N GLU A 242 5.36 10.26 4.42
CA GLU A 242 5.46 9.03 5.23
C GLU A 242 6.16 7.83 4.53
N TYR A 243 6.65 8.02 3.30
CA TYR A 243 7.47 7.07 2.53
C TYR A 243 8.91 7.54 2.26
N THR A 244 9.29 8.71 2.78
CA THR A 244 10.70 9.10 2.88
C THR A 244 11.04 9.19 4.37
N THR A 245 11.65 8.13 4.89
CA THR A 245 12.31 8.23 6.18
C THR A 245 13.46 9.23 6.05
N ASN A 246 13.64 10.06 7.07
CA ASN A 246 14.77 10.97 7.15
C ASN A 246 16.07 10.20 6.86
N SER A 247 16.92 10.82 6.05
CA SER A 247 18.15 10.28 5.46
C SER A 247 19.24 9.87 6.48
N SER A 248 18.93 9.81 7.78
CA SER A 248 19.89 9.61 8.88
C SER A 248 20.11 8.16 9.30
N ASP A 249 19.25 7.20 8.95
CA ASP A 249 19.22 5.91 9.67
C ASP A 249 19.89 4.72 8.96
N TYR A 250 20.59 4.93 7.85
CA TYR A 250 21.40 3.88 7.24
C TYR A 250 22.88 3.99 7.65
N VAL A 251 23.15 3.75 8.94
CA VAL A 251 24.52 3.71 9.47
C VAL A 251 24.84 2.31 10.02
N ASP A 252 25.89 1.70 9.48
CA ASP A 252 26.74 0.74 10.19
C ASP A 252 28.20 1.05 9.82
N ALA A 253 29.12 0.76 10.73
CA ALA A 253 30.45 1.32 10.97
C ALA A 253 31.53 1.04 9.90
N SER A 254 31.19 0.99 8.62
CA SER A 254 32.15 1.09 7.52
C SER A 254 31.61 2.03 6.46
N SER A 255 32.10 3.26 6.59
CA SER A 255 31.95 4.47 5.79
C SER A 255 31.67 4.26 4.30
N ASP A 256 30.37 4.25 3.95
CA ASP A 256 29.79 5.06 2.87
C ASP A 256 28.28 5.16 3.09
N LYS A 257 27.77 6.38 3.31
CA LYS A 257 26.33 6.60 3.47
C LYS A 257 25.63 6.21 2.17
N ILE A 258 24.74 5.23 2.21
CA ILE A 258 23.89 4.91 1.06
C ILE A 258 22.88 6.06 0.90
N THR A 259 23.14 6.94 -0.06
CA THR A 259 22.30 8.09 -0.37
C THR A 259 21.12 7.71 -1.26
N ALA A 260 20.09 8.56 -1.31
CA ALA A 260 18.97 8.39 -2.23
C ALA A 260 19.41 8.29 -3.71
N ALA A 261 20.47 9.01 -4.08
CA ALA A 261 21.08 8.92 -5.41
C ALA A 261 21.64 7.51 -5.70
N ARG A 262 22.36 6.91 -4.73
CA ARG A 262 22.86 5.53 -4.84
C ARG A 262 21.74 4.49 -4.93
N ILE A 263 20.64 4.69 -4.20
CA ILE A 263 19.47 3.82 -4.30
C ILE A 263 18.82 3.92 -5.69
N LYS A 264 18.71 5.13 -6.24
CA LYS A 264 18.20 5.34 -7.60
C LYS A 264 19.08 4.62 -8.65
N GLU A 265 20.40 4.80 -8.58
CA GLU A 265 21.35 4.11 -9.47
C GLU A 265 21.25 2.58 -9.34
N ALA A 266 21.13 2.06 -8.12
CA ALA A 266 20.98 0.64 -7.88
C ALA A 266 19.68 0.09 -8.46
N ARG A 267 18.56 0.83 -8.35
CA ARG A 267 17.29 0.46 -9.00
C ARG A 267 17.44 0.42 -10.53
N ASP A 268 18.18 1.35 -11.11
CA ASP A 268 18.45 1.37 -12.55
C ASP A 268 19.34 0.16 -12.96
N ALA A 269 20.32 -0.22 -12.13
CA ALA A 269 21.14 -1.41 -12.33
C ALA A 269 20.34 -2.72 -12.21
N ILE A 270 19.45 -2.84 -11.22
CA ILE A 270 18.52 -3.98 -11.04
C ILE A 270 17.61 -4.10 -12.27
N ARG A 271 17.06 -2.97 -12.76
CA ARG A 271 16.24 -2.96 -13.99
C ARG A 271 17.03 -3.46 -15.19
N SER A 272 18.29 -3.05 -15.33
CA SER A 272 19.17 -3.48 -16.42
C SER A 272 19.54 -4.97 -16.36
N ALA A 273 19.35 -5.63 -15.21
CA ALA A 273 19.51 -7.08 -15.05
C ALA A 273 18.26 -7.87 -15.54
N GLY A 274 17.18 -7.18 -15.91
CA GLY A 274 15.89 -7.78 -16.26
C GLY A 274 14.99 -8.04 -15.05
N VAL A 275 15.37 -7.56 -13.87
CA VAL A 275 14.59 -7.73 -12.63
C VAL A 275 13.79 -6.45 -12.38
N ASN A 276 12.51 -6.58 -11.97
CA ASN A 276 11.68 -5.41 -11.69
C ASN A 276 12.14 -4.72 -10.39
N PRO A 277 12.73 -3.51 -10.44
CA PRO A 277 13.24 -2.85 -9.24
C PRO A 277 12.12 -2.38 -8.31
N ARG A 278 10.85 -2.31 -8.76
CA ARG A 278 9.70 -1.97 -7.92
C ARG A 278 9.27 -3.11 -6.99
N ALA A 279 9.80 -4.33 -7.19
CA ALA A 279 9.62 -5.44 -6.26
C ALA A 279 10.42 -5.27 -4.95
N PHE A 280 11.31 -4.27 -4.87
CA PHE A 280 12.19 -4.01 -3.74
C PHE A 280 11.86 -2.66 -3.09
N SER A 281 11.80 -2.65 -1.75
CA SER A 281 11.80 -1.41 -0.97
C SER A 281 13.18 -0.72 -1.03
N ASP A 282 13.28 0.55 -0.64
CA ASP A 282 14.59 1.22 -0.55
C ASP A 282 15.52 0.52 0.43
N SER A 283 14.98 -0.07 1.50
CA SER A 283 15.73 -0.93 2.43
C SER A 283 16.27 -2.20 1.75
N ASP A 284 15.48 -2.84 0.89
CA ASP A 284 15.92 -4.03 0.16
C ASP A 284 16.97 -3.68 -0.89
N VAL A 285 16.79 -2.56 -1.60
CA VAL A 285 17.80 -2.04 -2.53
C VAL A 285 19.09 -1.69 -1.77
N ALA A 286 18.99 -1.09 -0.58
CA ALA A 286 20.14 -0.82 0.27
C ALA A 286 20.86 -2.10 0.71
N LYS A 287 20.14 -3.19 1.02
CA LYS A 287 20.74 -4.50 1.31
C LYS A 287 21.47 -5.07 0.09
N ILE A 288 20.91 -4.96 -1.11
CA ILE A 288 21.55 -5.39 -2.35
C ILE A 288 22.84 -4.58 -2.60
N ILE A 289 22.81 -3.26 -2.36
CA ILE A 289 24.00 -2.41 -2.43
C ILE A 289 25.06 -2.88 -1.43
N LYS A 290 24.71 -3.10 -0.16
CA LYS A 290 25.63 -3.60 0.87
C LYS A 290 26.24 -4.95 0.49
N GLN A 291 25.42 -5.86 -0.03
CA GLN A 291 25.88 -7.17 -0.48
C GLN A 291 26.85 -7.06 -1.66
N SER A 292 26.58 -6.18 -2.62
CA SER A 292 27.48 -5.96 -3.76
C SER A 292 28.86 -5.44 -3.33
N ILE A 293 28.91 -4.59 -2.29
CA ILE A 293 30.17 -4.07 -1.72
C ILE A 293 30.92 -5.19 -1.00
N LYS A 294 30.22 -5.98 -0.17
CA LYS A 294 30.80 -7.12 0.57
C LYS A 294 31.39 -8.18 -0.37
N GLU A 295 30.69 -8.50 -1.45
CA GLU A 295 31.11 -9.49 -2.45
C GLU A 295 32.05 -8.90 -3.53
N LYS A 296 32.37 -7.60 -3.46
CA LYS A 296 33.18 -6.88 -4.47
C LYS A 296 32.65 -7.08 -5.91
N THR A 297 31.34 -7.03 -6.07
CA THR A 297 30.64 -7.23 -7.35
C THR A 297 29.66 -6.10 -7.63
N THR A 298 28.95 -6.15 -8.77
CA THR A 298 27.98 -5.11 -9.14
C THR A 298 26.57 -5.45 -8.64
N VAL A 299 25.78 -4.42 -8.35
CA VAL A 299 24.33 -4.56 -8.04
C VAL A 299 23.60 -5.32 -9.15
N LYS A 300 23.96 -5.09 -10.42
CA LYS A 300 23.40 -5.81 -11.57
C LYS A 300 23.70 -7.31 -11.53
N ALA A 301 24.92 -7.69 -11.13
CA ALA A 301 25.32 -9.09 -11.03
C ALA A 301 24.59 -9.82 -9.88
N ILE A 302 24.47 -9.18 -8.71
CA ILE A 302 23.65 -9.69 -7.60
C ILE A 302 22.19 -9.84 -8.05
N ALA A 303 21.64 -8.81 -8.71
CA ALA A 303 20.25 -8.82 -9.20
C ALA A 303 19.99 -9.97 -10.19
N ALA A 304 20.88 -10.19 -11.16
CA ALA A 304 20.75 -11.25 -12.15
C ALA A 304 20.92 -12.67 -11.57
N ARG A 305 21.72 -12.83 -10.51
CA ARG A 305 21.98 -14.12 -9.86
C ARG A 305 20.84 -14.53 -8.93
N ASP A 306 20.35 -13.60 -8.11
CA ASP A 306 19.52 -13.92 -6.94
C ASP A 306 18.03 -13.62 -7.14
N TYR A 307 17.66 -12.86 -8.18
CA TYR A 307 16.31 -12.30 -8.32
C TYR A 307 15.71 -12.34 -9.73
N LYS A 308 16.35 -13.08 -10.64
CA LYS A 308 15.86 -13.30 -12.01
C LYS A 308 15.21 -14.66 -12.11
#